data_AF-A0A368U707-F1
#
_entry.id   AF-A0A368U707-F1
#
_cell.length_a   1.000
_cell.length_b   1.000
_cell.length_c   1.000
_cell.angle_alpha   90.00
_cell.angle_beta   90.00
_cell.angle_gamma   90.00
#
_symmetry.space_group_name_H-M   'P 1'
#
loop_
_entity.id
_entity.type
_entity.pdbx_description
1 polymer ?
#
loop_
_entity_poly.entity_id
_entity_poly.type
_entity_poly.pdbx_seq_one_letter_code
_entity_poly.pdbx_strand_id
1 'polypeptide(L)'
;MRQGILDGMQDMTLMEQLPYWAGFFVVAGIVSAVEILFLYWNALRGVARISRIAGIPLQDSQYARLLVSGMSRVALELPSPRHRIYGIDPYAQMGRWKLALTSILYRMKVGVSSFILRVLMRRVFGRMALRGLLPLVTGPLYAIWNAIITWRIMRKAKVQALGPYTIEFLMQRLEADLDRLGSTARDVILHGMGELIMRSQDAHPNHVYLLARLLDAFEVSDRELAIDWPGHRRKLDTLDEAETQWVLEIMTIATVLSGKWQGRPRRFLQEVHEACGATLDEERLQARRKEMLEGRQPT
;
A
#
# COMPACT_ATOMS: atom_id res chain seq x y z
N MET A 1 39.71 -14.97 28.45
CA MET A 1 38.74 -16.06 28.70
C MET A 1 37.89 -16.49 27.49
N ARG A 2 37.83 -15.74 26.38
CA ARG A 2 37.03 -16.11 25.18
C ARG A 2 37.77 -16.97 24.13
N GLN A 3 39.08 -17.18 24.29
CA GLN A 3 39.91 -17.94 23.34
C GLN A 3 39.89 -19.46 23.58
N GLY A 4 39.66 -19.95 24.81
CA GLY A 4 39.73 -21.39 25.11
C GLY A 4 38.54 -22.25 24.66
N ILE A 5 37.36 -21.65 24.44
CA ILE A 5 36.17 -22.41 24.02
C ILE A 5 36.16 -22.68 22.50
N LEU A 6 36.80 -21.82 21.71
CA LEU A 6 36.82 -21.94 20.25
C LEU A 6 37.96 -22.82 19.73
N ASP A 7 39.10 -22.91 20.44
CA ASP A 7 40.21 -23.81 20.09
C ASP A 7 39.82 -25.29 20.26
N GLY A 8 39.14 -25.65 21.36
CA GLY A 8 38.73 -27.03 21.61
C GLY A 8 37.66 -27.57 20.64
N MET A 9 36.94 -26.70 19.94
CA MET A 9 35.93 -27.11 18.95
C MET A 9 36.54 -27.49 17.59
N GLN A 10 37.75 -27.02 17.26
CA GLN A 10 38.37 -27.31 15.96
C GLN A 10 38.83 -28.77 15.85
N ASP A 11 39.09 -29.41 16.99
CA ASP A 11 39.55 -30.81 17.08
C ASP A 11 38.39 -31.83 17.22
N MET A 12 37.14 -31.37 17.37
CA MET A 12 35.97 -32.22 17.58
C MET A 12 35.38 -32.73 16.25
N THR A 13 34.91 -33.97 16.24
CA THR A 13 34.21 -34.53 15.07
C THR A 13 32.85 -33.86 14.85
N LEU A 14 32.35 -33.86 13.60
CA LEU A 14 31.06 -33.23 13.24
C LEU A 14 29.87 -33.70 14.11
N MET A 15 29.90 -34.95 14.57
CA MET A 15 28.86 -35.51 15.45
C MET A 15 28.92 -34.94 16.87
N GLU A 16 30.10 -34.61 17.37
CA GLU A 16 30.30 -34.01 18.69
C GLU A 16 30.00 -32.50 18.70
N GLN A 17 30.15 -31.84 17.56
CA GLN A 17 29.75 -30.43 17.39
C GLN A 17 28.23 -30.24 17.24
N LEU A 18 27.52 -31.28 16.80
CA LEU A 18 26.09 -31.26 16.51
C LEU A 18 25.21 -30.75 17.68
N PRO A 19 25.37 -31.22 18.95
CA PRO A 19 24.57 -30.71 20.07
C PRO A 19 24.80 -29.23 20.37
N TYR A 20 26.02 -28.72 20.19
CA TYR A 20 26.34 -27.30 20.38
C TYR A 20 25.69 -26.42 19.32
N TRP A 21 25.77 -26.83 18.05
CA TRP A 21 25.08 -26.15 16.96
C TRP A 21 23.56 -26.21 17.13
N ALA A 22 23.01 -27.36 17.54
CA ALA A 22 21.60 -27.51 17.83
C ALA A 22 21.15 -26.55 18.94
N GLY A 23 21.87 -26.50 20.07
CA GLY A 23 21.60 -25.57 21.16
C GLY A 23 21.69 -24.10 20.72
N PHE A 24 22.72 -23.75 19.95
CA PHE A 24 22.85 -22.40 19.38
C PHE A 24 21.68 -22.03 18.47
N PHE A 25 21.27 -22.91 17.55
CA PHE A 25 20.14 -22.65 16.65
C PHE A 25 18.80 -22.58 17.38
N VAL A 26 18.61 -23.36 18.45
CA VAL A 26 17.41 -23.28 19.29
C VAL A 26 17.35 -21.92 19.98
N VAL A 27 18.42 -21.49 20.66
CA VAL A 27 18.46 -20.20 21.35
C VAL A 27 18.30 -19.05 20.35
N ALA A 28 19.04 -19.08 19.24
CA ALA A 28 18.92 -18.08 18.18
C ALA A 28 17.50 -18.04 17.59
N GLY A 29 16.88 -19.20 17.38
CA GLY A 29 15.51 -19.32 16.89
C GLY A 29 14.49 -18.71 17.85
N ILE A 30 14.60 -18.97 19.16
CA ILE A 30 13.74 -18.38 20.19
C ILE A 30 13.90 -16.86 20.21
N VAL A 31 15.14 -16.35 20.25
CA VAL A 31 15.41 -14.91 20.26
C VAL A 31 14.84 -14.24 19.01
N SER A 32 15.04 -14.83 17.83
CA SER A 32 14.46 -14.33 16.58
C SER A 32 12.93 -14.37 16.60
N ALA A 33 12.31 -15.41 17.14
CA ALA A 33 10.85 -15.50 17.25
C ALA A 33 10.28 -14.39 18.16
N VAL A 34 10.93 -14.14 19.30
CA VAL A 34 10.56 -13.04 20.21
C VAL A 34 10.73 -11.69 19.53
N GLU A 35 11.83 -11.47 18.81
CA GLU A 35 12.09 -10.23 18.06
C GLU A 35 11.00 -9.98 17.01
N ILE A 36 10.69 -10.99 16.19
CA ILE A 36 9.66 -10.90 15.14
C ILE A 36 8.30 -10.61 15.76
N LEU A 37 7.93 -11.30 16.84
CA LEU A 37 6.67 -11.08 17.54
C LEU A 37 6.57 -9.65 18.09
N PHE A 38 7.66 -9.15 18.68
CA PHE A 38 7.74 -7.77 19.18
C PHE A 38 7.58 -6.73 18.07
N LEU A 39 8.22 -6.95 16.91
CA LEU A 39 8.08 -6.06 15.74
C LEU A 39 6.64 -6.03 15.21
N TYR A 40 6.01 -7.19 15.04
CA TYR A 40 4.61 -7.27 14.62
C TYR A 40 3.68 -6.62 15.64
N TRP A 41 3.89 -6.86 16.93
CA TRP A 41 3.12 -6.23 18.00
C TRP A 41 3.19 -4.70 17.93
N ASN A 42 4.40 -4.13 17.76
CA ASN A 42 4.59 -2.69 17.63
C ASN A 42 3.95 -2.13 16.36
N ALA A 43 4.07 -2.83 15.22
CA ALA A 43 3.43 -2.43 13.98
C ALA A 43 1.90 -2.40 14.14
N LEU A 44 1.30 -3.47 14.67
CA LEU A 44 -0.14 -3.54 14.93
C LEU A 44 -0.62 -2.43 15.87
N ARG A 45 0.09 -2.22 16.99
CA ARG A 45 -0.25 -1.16 17.95
C ARG A 45 -0.13 0.23 17.33
N GLY A 46 0.87 0.46 16.49
CA GLY A 46 1.07 1.69 15.74
C GLY A 46 -0.08 1.95 14.76
N VAL A 47 -0.42 0.95 13.93
CA VAL A 47 -1.55 1.03 12.99
C VAL A 47 -2.86 1.25 13.72
N ALA A 48 -3.13 0.50 14.80
CA ALA A 48 -4.34 0.68 15.61
C ALA A 48 -4.44 2.08 16.25
N ARG A 49 -3.30 2.66 16.66
CA ARG A 49 -3.26 4.05 17.15
C ARG A 49 -3.58 5.03 16.04
N ILE A 50 -3.00 4.86 14.85
CA ILE A 50 -3.29 5.70 13.68
C ILE A 50 -4.78 5.62 13.32
N SER A 51 -5.37 4.42 13.25
CA SER A 51 -6.79 4.24 12.96
C SER A 51 -7.70 4.98 13.94
N ARG A 52 -7.40 4.88 15.25
CA ARG A 52 -8.16 5.56 16.31
C ARG A 52 -8.06 7.08 16.20
N ILE A 53 -6.87 7.61 15.96
CA ILE A 53 -6.66 9.06 15.81
C ILE A 53 -7.36 9.57 14.55
N ALA A 54 -7.32 8.82 13.46
CA ALA A 54 -8.01 9.16 12.21
C ALA A 54 -9.54 9.03 12.30
N GLY A 55 -10.08 8.55 13.41
CA GLY A 55 -11.53 8.41 13.60
C GLY A 55 -12.18 7.39 12.67
N ILE A 56 -11.43 6.40 12.16
CA ILE A 56 -12.00 5.35 11.32
C ILE A 56 -13.09 4.65 12.12
N PRO A 57 -14.36 4.64 11.66
CA PRO A 57 -15.44 4.01 12.41
C PRO A 57 -15.11 2.54 12.59
N LEU A 58 -14.94 2.11 13.84
CA LEU A 58 -14.74 0.71 14.22
C LEU A 58 -16.08 -0.04 14.39
N GLN A 59 -17.21 0.63 14.14
CA GLN A 59 -18.55 0.10 14.34
C GLN A 59 -19.09 -0.57 13.06
N ASP A 60 -20.04 -1.50 13.24
CA ASP A 60 -20.40 -2.65 12.39
C ASP A 60 -20.88 -2.45 10.94
N SER A 61 -20.49 -1.35 10.27
CA SER A 61 -20.79 -1.14 8.85
C SER A 61 -19.90 -2.00 7.94
N GLN A 62 -20.41 -2.35 6.76
CA GLN A 62 -19.62 -3.03 5.71
C GLN A 62 -18.35 -2.25 5.37
N TYR A 63 -18.44 -0.92 5.41
CA TYR A 63 -17.34 0.01 5.20
C TYR A 63 -16.26 -0.06 6.27
N ALA A 64 -16.65 -0.09 7.54
CA ALA A 64 -15.73 -0.29 8.64
C ALA A 64 -14.96 -1.60 8.49
N ARG A 65 -15.63 -2.69 8.11
CA ARG A 65 -14.98 -3.99 7.84
C ARG A 65 -13.95 -3.91 6.71
N LEU A 66 -14.26 -3.20 5.62
CA LEU A 66 -13.31 -2.98 4.52
C LEU A 66 -12.08 -2.21 5.00
N LEU A 67 -12.27 -1.12 5.73
CA LEU A 67 -11.18 -0.29 6.25
C LEU A 67 -10.33 -1.04 7.27
N VAL A 68 -10.95 -1.71 8.24
CA VAL A 68 -10.26 -2.54 9.24
C VAL A 68 -9.47 -3.66 8.56
N SER A 69 -10.07 -4.40 7.61
CA SER A 69 -9.36 -5.47 6.90
C SER A 69 -8.16 -4.95 6.11
N GLY A 70 -8.29 -3.78 5.49
CA GLY A 70 -7.20 -3.11 4.81
C GLY A 70 -6.08 -2.69 5.77
N MET A 71 -6.42 -2.11 6.92
CA MET A 71 -5.45 -1.68 7.93
C MET A 71 -4.71 -2.86 8.55
N SER A 72 -5.41 -3.96 8.85
CA SER A 72 -4.80 -5.22 9.30
C SER A 72 -3.82 -5.78 8.28
N ARG A 73 -4.15 -5.72 6.99
CA ARG A 73 -3.23 -6.13 5.92
C ARG A 73 -1.99 -5.26 5.87
N VAL A 74 -2.12 -3.95 6.03
CA VAL A 74 -0.94 -3.07 6.09
C VAL A 74 -0.08 -3.39 7.31
N ALA A 75 -0.68 -3.58 8.49
CA ALA A 75 0.05 -3.92 9.71
C ALA A 75 0.83 -5.24 9.59
N LEU A 76 0.26 -6.23 8.90
CA LEU A 76 0.85 -7.54 8.67
C LEU A 76 1.69 -7.64 7.39
N GLU A 77 1.87 -6.53 6.66
CA GLU A 77 2.47 -6.48 5.32
C GLU A 77 1.87 -7.48 4.31
N LEU A 78 0.59 -7.80 4.47
CA LEU A 78 -0.15 -8.63 3.54
C LEU A 78 -0.47 -7.86 2.26
N PRO A 79 -0.46 -8.52 1.09
CA PRO A 79 -0.75 -7.88 -0.16
C PRO A 79 -2.26 -7.61 -0.26
N SER A 80 -2.59 -6.68 -1.15
CA SER A 80 -3.97 -6.41 -1.51
C SER A 80 -4.65 -7.66 -2.08
N PRO A 81 -5.98 -7.79 -1.88
CA PRO A 81 -6.73 -8.93 -2.40
C PRO A 81 -6.59 -9.04 -3.93
N ARG A 82 -6.50 -10.28 -4.44
CA ARG A 82 -6.41 -10.57 -5.88
C ARG A 82 -7.74 -10.96 -6.54
N HIS A 83 -8.83 -10.98 -5.79
CA HIS A 83 -10.16 -11.20 -6.34
C HIS A 83 -10.67 -9.95 -7.07
N ARG A 84 -11.67 -10.15 -7.93
CA ARG A 84 -12.41 -9.06 -8.55
C ARG A 84 -13.19 -8.29 -7.50
N ILE A 85 -13.27 -6.97 -7.67
CA ILE A 85 -13.97 -6.06 -6.78
C ILE A 85 -15.00 -5.35 -7.64
N TYR A 86 -16.30 -5.60 -7.38
CA TYR A 86 -17.39 -5.03 -8.18
C TYR A 86 -17.24 -5.31 -9.68
N GLY A 87 -16.91 -6.55 -10.06
CA GLY A 87 -16.63 -6.94 -11.45
C GLY A 87 -15.24 -6.54 -11.98
N ILE A 88 -14.55 -5.60 -11.34
CA ILE A 88 -13.26 -5.07 -11.78
C ILE A 88 -12.13 -6.00 -11.35
N ASP A 89 -11.25 -6.38 -12.28
CA ASP A 89 -9.98 -7.06 -11.97
C ASP A 89 -8.82 -6.05 -11.94
N PRO A 90 -8.32 -5.65 -10.75
CA PRO A 90 -7.21 -4.70 -10.63
C PRO A 90 -5.94 -5.15 -11.36
N TYR A 91 -5.78 -6.46 -11.60
CA TYR A 91 -4.60 -7.05 -12.19
C TYR A 91 -4.75 -7.34 -13.69
N ALA A 92 -5.89 -7.02 -14.31
CA ALA A 92 -6.16 -7.28 -15.72
C ALA A 92 -5.11 -6.69 -16.67
N GLN A 93 -4.57 -5.50 -16.34
CA GLN A 93 -3.55 -4.82 -17.15
C GLN A 93 -2.10 -5.22 -16.77
N MET A 94 -1.92 -6.28 -15.98
CA MET A 94 -0.63 -6.75 -15.51
C MET A 94 -0.17 -7.96 -16.32
N GLY A 95 0.97 -7.85 -17.00
CA GLY A 95 1.52 -8.97 -17.77
C GLY A 95 1.74 -10.20 -16.89
N ARG A 96 1.43 -11.39 -17.41
CA ARG A 96 1.49 -12.68 -16.68
C ARG A 96 2.84 -12.92 -16.01
N TRP A 97 3.95 -12.57 -16.68
CA TRP A 97 5.29 -12.64 -16.11
C TRP A 97 5.50 -11.69 -14.93
N LYS A 98 4.96 -10.48 -15.00
CA LYS A 98 5.03 -9.53 -13.90
C LYS A 98 4.22 -10.02 -12.70
N LEU A 99 3.07 -10.68 -12.91
CA LEU A 99 2.29 -11.32 -11.85
C LEU A 99 3.07 -12.45 -11.17
N ALA A 100 3.69 -13.33 -11.96
CA ALA A 100 4.54 -14.41 -11.45
C ALA A 100 5.73 -13.85 -10.66
N LEU A 101 6.48 -12.91 -11.26
CA LEU A 101 7.63 -12.28 -10.62
C LEU A 101 7.24 -11.54 -9.33
N THR A 102 6.13 -10.81 -9.32
CA THR A 102 5.62 -10.12 -8.12
C THR A 102 5.23 -11.11 -7.03
N SER A 103 4.65 -12.27 -7.39
CA SER A 103 4.32 -13.31 -6.41
C SER A 103 5.57 -13.96 -5.78
N ILE A 104 6.62 -14.16 -6.58
CA ILE A 104 7.92 -14.70 -6.14
C ILE A 104 8.63 -13.68 -5.25
N LEU A 105 8.78 -12.43 -5.72
CA LEU A 105 9.38 -11.34 -4.96
C LEU A 105 8.65 -11.08 -3.66
N TYR A 106 7.32 -11.19 -3.62
CA TYR A 106 6.53 -11.02 -2.40
C TYR A 106 6.87 -12.10 -1.35
N ARG A 107 6.87 -13.38 -1.75
CA ARG A 107 7.26 -14.49 -0.85
C ARG A 107 8.71 -14.38 -0.41
N MET A 108 9.57 -13.87 -1.29
CA MET A 108 10.98 -13.64 -1.03
C MET A 108 11.24 -12.44 -0.13
N LYS A 109 10.45 -11.36 -0.20
CA LYS A 109 10.75 -10.08 0.47
C LYS A 109 10.97 -10.21 1.97
N VAL A 110 10.28 -11.15 2.62
CA VAL A 110 10.38 -11.40 4.07
C VAL A 110 11.70 -12.10 4.45
N GLY A 111 12.26 -12.97 3.60
CA GLY A 111 13.53 -13.68 3.88
C GLY A 111 14.76 -13.11 3.17
N VAL A 112 14.59 -12.63 1.95
CA VAL A 112 15.66 -12.19 1.04
C VAL A 112 16.24 -10.84 1.45
N SER A 113 15.45 -9.96 2.07
CA SER A 113 15.98 -8.67 2.56
C SER A 113 17.03 -8.86 3.65
N SER A 114 16.75 -9.74 4.61
CA SER A 114 17.66 -10.18 5.67
C SER A 114 18.86 -10.95 5.11
N PHE A 115 18.62 -11.85 4.14
CA PHE A 115 19.66 -12.62 3.48
C PHE A 115 20.61 -11.76 2.64
N ILE A 116 20.10 -10.82 1.84
CA ILE A 116 20.90 -9.89 1.04
C ILE A 116 21.74 -9.00 1.95
N LEU A 117 21.17 -8.48 3.05
CA LEU A 117 21.93 -7.71 4.04
C LEU A 117 23.09 -8.55 4.59
N ARG A 118 22.84 -9.81 4.93
CA ARG A 118 23.85 -10.76 5.42
C ARG A 118 24.93 -11.06 4.39
N VAL A 119 24.57 -11.25 3.11
CA VAL A 119 25.50 -11.52 2.00
C VAL A 119 26.34 -10.29 1.66
N LEU A 120 25.72 -9.12 1.56
CA LEU A 120 26.40 -7.86 1.29
C LEU A 120 27.39 -7.55 2.42
N MET A 121 26.96 -7.75 3.66
CA MET A 121 27.81 -7.59 4.84
C MET A 121 28.99 -8.56 4.81
N ARG A 122 28.78 -9.84 4.49
CA ARG A 122 29.88 -10.82 4.33
C ARG A 122 30.86 -10.44 3.22
N ARG A 123 30.40 -9.84 2.13
CA ARG A 123 31.24 -9.46 0.97
C ARG A 123 31.99 -8.14 1.15
N VAL A 124 31.41 -7.16 1.84
CA VAL A 124 32.04 -5.87 2.13
C VAL A 124 33.02 -6.01 3.29
N PHE A 125 32.59 -6.59 4.41
CA PHE A 125 33.42 -6.74 5.61
C PHE A 125 34.33 -7.97 5.58
N GLY A 126 34.13 -8.90 4.64
CA GLY A 126 35.07 -9.99 4.40
C GLY A 126 36.36 -9.56 3.70
N ARG A 127 36.37 -8.39 3.04
CA ARG A 127 37.55 -7.82 2.37
C ARG A 127 38.36 -6.87 3.25
N MET A 128 37.73 -6.21 4.22
CA MET A 128 38.47 -5.47 5.25
C MET A 128 38.86 -6.43 6.37
N ALA A 129 40.05 -6.29 6.95
CA ALA A 129 40.55 -7.08 8.08
C ALA A 129 39.76 -6.88 9.41
N LEU A 130 38.46 -6.59 9.31
CA LEU A 130 37.53 -6.19 10.37
C LEU A 130 36.66 -7.35 10.85
N ARG A 131 37.13 -8.61 10.75
CA ARG A 131 36.36 -9.79 11.20
C ARG A 131 35.91 -9.68 12.67
N GLY A 132 36.68 -9.00 13.52
CA GLY A 132 36.31 -8.74 14.92
C GLY A 132 35.25 -7.66 15.12
N LEU A 133 35.08 -6.73 14.18
CA LEU A 133 34.06 -5.67 14.25
C LEU A 133 32.73 -6.06 13.57
N LEU A 134 32.70 -7.18 12.83
CA LEU A 134 31.48 -7.71 12.22
C LEU A 134 30.31 -7.79 13.22
N PRO A 135 30.43 -8.41 14.41
CA PRO A 135 29.34 -8.47 15.37
C PRO A 135 28.87 -7.08 15.83
N LEU A 136 29.81 -6.14 16.02
CA LEU A 136 29.52 -4.78 16.48
C LEU A 136 28.73 -3.96 15.44
N VAL A 137 29.01 -4.16 14.16
CA VAL A 137 28.33 -3.43 13.06
C VAL A 137 27.01 -4.09 12.68
N THR A 138 26.92 -5.42 12.75
CA THR A 138 25.72 -6.16 12.33
C THR A 138 24.47 -5.77 13.13
N GLY A 139 24.58 -5.64 14.46
CA GLY A 139 23.45 -5.30 15.34
C GLY A 139 22.77 -3.96 14.99
N PRO A 140 23.51 -2.83 14.99
CA PRO A 140 22.98 -1.52 14.59
C PRO A 140 22.40 -1.52 13.17
N LEU A 141 23.02 -2.24 12.24
CA LEU A 141 22.53 -2.31 10.87
C LEU A 141 21.17 -3.00 10.78
N TYR A 142 20.97 -4.10 11.51
CA TYR A 142 19.65 -4.75 11.60
C TYR A 142 18.62 -3.84 12.25
N ALA A 143 18.99 -3.11 13.31
CA ALA A 143 18.11 -2.14 13.95
C ALA A 143 17.67 -1.02 12.98
N ILE A 144 18.59 -0.46 12.19
CA ILE A 144 18.29 0.53 11.15
C ILE A 144 17.35 -0.05 10.10
N TRP A 145 17.59 -1.29 9.66
CA TRP A 145 16.73 -1.94 8.67
C TRP A 145 15.30 -2.18 9.19
N ASN A 146 15.17 -2.68 10.42
CA ASN A 146 13.89 -2.86 11.10
C ASN A 146 13.16 -1.52 11.28
N ALA A 147 13.89 -0.45 11.59
CA ALA A 147 13.34 0.91 11.65
C ALA A 147 12.83 1.39 10.28
N ILE A 148 13.57 1.14 9.19
CA ILE A 148 13.14 1.50 7.83
C ILE A 148 11.86 0.74 7.44
N ILE A 149 11.78 -0.57 7.72
CA ILE A 149 10.57 -1.37 7.47
C ILE A 149 9.39 -0.79 8.26
N THR A 150 9.56 -0.60 9.57
CA THR A 150 8.52 -0.05 10.45
C THR A 150 8.06 1.33 9.97
N TRP A 151 8.99 2.21 9.62
CA TRP A 151 8.67 3.53 9.05
C TRP A 151 7.84 3.42 7.75
N ARG A 152 8.17 2.48 6.86
CA ARG A 152 7.39 2.23 5.65
C ARG A 152 5.97 1.72 5.95
N ILE A 153 5.82 0.81 6.91
CA ILE A 153 4.50 0.32 7.36
C ILE A 153 3.68 1.48 7.91
N MET A 154 4.24 2.27 8.82
CA MET A 154 3.57 3.42 9.43
C MET A 154 3.15 4.46 8.38
N ARG A 155 4.01 4.75 7.39
CA ARG A 155 3.67 5.69 6.32
C ARG A 155 2.51 5.19 5.45
N LYS A 156 2.45 3.90 5.13
CA LYS A 156 1.31 3.31 4.40
C LYS A 156 0.03 3.35 5.21
N ALA A 157 0.11 2.97 6.49
CA ALA A 157 -1.03 3.00 7.40
C ALA A 157 -1.59 4.42 7.53
N LYS A 158 -0.72 5.43 7.61
CA LYS A 158 -1.13 6.85 7.64
C LYS A 158 -1.91 7.25 6.38
N VAL A 159 -1.41 6.92 5.18
CA VAL A 159 -2.10 7.22 3.90
C VAL A 159 -3.47 6.54 3.86
N GLN A 160 -3.53 5.28 4.28
CA GLN A 160 -4.76 4.51 4.29
C GLN A 160 -5.77 5.07 5.31
N ALA A 161 -5.30 5.48 6.48
CA ALA A 161 -6.17 5.98 7.54
C ALA A 161 -6.78 7.35 7.24
N LEU A 162 -6.06 8.21 6.51
CA LEU A 162 -6.54 9.55 6.13
C LEU A 162 -7.51 9.54 4.96
N GLY A 163 -7.48 8.47 4.14
CA GLY A 163 -8.33 8.36 2.96
C GLY A 163 -9.84 8.48 3.23
N PRO A 164 -10.40 7.74 4.20
CA PRO A 164 -11.82 7.81 4.54
C PRO A 164 -12.29 9.24 4.81
N TYR A 165 -11.55 10.03 5.58
CA TYR A 165 -11.92 11.42 5.86
C TYR A 165 -12.08 12.26 4.59
N THR A 166 -11.11 12.17 3.66
CA THR A 166 -11.18 12.88 2.38
C THR A 166 -12.32 12.37 1.50
N ILE A 167 -12.59 11.06 1.54
CA ILE A 167 -13.69 10.43 0.81
C ILE A 167 -15.03 10.92 1.37
N GLU A 168 -15.24 10.90 2.69
CA GLU A 168 -16.46 11.40 3.33
C GLU A 168 -16.75 12.85 2.95
N PHE A 169 -15.74 13.71 3.01
CA PHE A 169 -15.89 15.12 2.66
C PHE A 169 -16.25 15.31 1.18
N LEU A 170 -15.59 14.56 0.29
CA LEU A 170 -15.90 14.56 -1.14
C LEU A 170 -17.33 14.08 -1.39
N MET A 171 -17.73 12.98 -0.77
CA MET A 171 -19.06 12.39 -0.94
C MET A 171 -20.15 13.31 -0.41
N GLN A 172 -19.94 13.96 0.74
CA GLN A 172 -20.91 14.91 1.28
C GLN A 172 -21.18 16.08 0.32
N ARG A 173 -20.12 16.61 -0.32
CA ARG A 173 -20.28 17.66 -1.34
C ARG A 173 -20.97 17.12 -2.60
N LEU A 174 -20.61 15.91 -3.03
CA LEU A 174 -21.19 15.27 -4.21
C LEU A 174 -22.68 14.98 -4.02
N GLU A 175 -23.06 14.45 -2.85
CA GLU A 175 -24.45 14.16 -2.50
C GLU A 175 -25.31 15.44 -2.47
N ALA A 176 -24.74 16.57 -2.05
CA ALA A 176 -25.44 17.87 -2.07
C ALA A 176 -25.68 18.42 -3.49
N ASP A 177 -24.83 18.06 -4.45
CA ASP A 177 -24.92 18.50 -5.84
C ASP A 177 -25.36 17.36 -6.79
N LEU A 178 -25.90 16.25 -6.24
CA LEU A 178 -26.16 15.02 -7.01
C LEU A 178 -27.18 15.24 -8.14
N ASP A 179 -28.15 16.13 -7.91
CA ASP A 179 -29.17 16.51 -8.89
C ASP A 179 -28.58 17.23 -10.12
N ARG A 180 -27.36 17.77 -10.00
CA ARG A 180 -26.63 18.39 -11.11
C ARG A 180 -25.82 17.39 -11.93
N LEU A 181 -25.64 16.16 -11.45
CA LEU A 181 -24.94 15.11 -12.21
C LEU A 181 -25.94 14.28 -13.01
N GLY A 182 -25.89 14.40 -14.33
CA GLY A 182 -26.58 13.52 -15.24
C GLY A 182 -26.07 12.08 -15.19
N SER A 183 -26.83 11.15 -15.79
CA SER A 183 -26.46 9.73 -15.83
C SER A 183 -25.13 9.50 -16.55
N THR A 184 -24.85 10.28 -17.61
CA THR A 184 -23.60 10.19 -18.36
C THR A 184 -22.38 10.49 -17.50
N ALA A 185 -22.43 11.55 -16.67
CA ALA A 185 -21.33 11.89 -15.76
C ALA A 185 -21.10 10.78 -14.73
N ARG A 186 -22.17 10.24 -14.15
CA ARG A 186 -22.12 9.13 -13.17
C ARG A 186 -21.45 7.90 -13.76
N ASP A 187 -21.82 7.50 -14.98
CA ASP A 187 -21.21 6.37 -15.69
C ASP A 187 -19.72 6.61 -15.94
N VAL A 188 -19.36 7.80 -16.42
CA VAL A 188 -17.97 8.19 -16.68
C VAL A 188 -17.13 8.12 -15.40
N ILE A 189 -17.68 8.58 -14.26
CA ILE A 189 -17.01 8.50 -12.96
C ILE A 189 -16.76 7.05 -12.56
N LEU A 190 -17.77 6.18 -12.65
CA LEU A 190 -17.65 4.77 -12.28
C LEU A 190 -16.65 4.01 -13.17
N HIS A 191 -16.74 4.21 -14.49
CA HIS A 191 -15.82 3.59 -15.45
C HIS A 191 -14.39 4.13 -15.30
N GLY A 192 -14.25 5.43 -15.04
CA GLY A 192 -12.96 6.07 -14.75
C GLY A 192 -12.32 5.53 -13.46
N MET A 193 -13.12 5.35 -12.40
CA MET A 193 -12.66 4.72 -11.15
C MET A 193 -12.17 3.28 -11.40
N GLY A 194 -12.92 2.49 -12.17
CA GLY A 194 -12.52 1.13 -12.50
C GLY A 194 -11.22 1.07 -13.31
N GLU A 195 -11.09 1.92 -14.32
CA GLU A 195 -9.85 2.02 -15.11
C GLU A 195 -8.66 2.49 -14.26
N LEU A 196 -8.87 3.44 -13.36
CA LEU A 196 -7.84 3.89 -12.42
C LEU A 196 -7.37 2.75 -11.51
N ILE A 197 -8.28 1.93 -10.99
CA ILE A 197 -7.95 0.75 -10.17
C ILE A 197 -7.12 -0.26 -11.00
N MET A 198 -7.55 -0.55 -12.23
CA MET A 198 -6.85 -1.45 -13.15
C MET A 198 -5.45 -0.95 -13.51
N ARG A 199 -5.30 0.35 -13.78
CA ARG A 199 -4.00 0.98 -14.09
C ARG A 199 -3.08 1.06 -12.89
N SER A 200 -3.65 1.22 -11.69
CA SER A 200 -2.91 1.21 -10.43
C SER A 200 -2.32 -0.17 -10.11
N GLN A 201 -2.90 -1.24 -10.66
CA GLN A 201 -2.49 -2.63 -10.43
C GLN A 201 -2.52 -3.04 -8.96
N ASP A 202 -3.40 -2.41 -8.20
CA ASP A 202 -3.51 -2.57 -6.76
C ASP A 202 -4.95 -2.27 -6.33
N ALA A 203 -5.55 -3.19 -5.58
CA ALA A 203 -6.83 -2.98 -4.92
C ALA A 203 -6.62 -2.15 -3.65
N HIS A 204 -6.24 -0.88 -3.82
CA HIS A 204 -5.98 -0.02 -2.67
C HIS A 204 -7.27 0.20 -1.87
N PRO A 205 -7.29 -0.02 -0.54
CA PRO A 205 -8.54 0.03 0.23
C PRO A 205 -9.30 1.36 0.11
N ASN A 206 -8.60 2.49 -0.01
CA ASN A 206 -9.25 3.80 -0.24
C ASN A 206 -9.96 3.87 -1.60
N HIS A 207 -9.44 3.23 -2.65
CA HIS A 207 -10.10 3.20 -3.96
C HIS A 207 -11.36 2.34 -3.92
N VAL A 208 -11.25 1.18 -3.27
CA VAL A 208 -12.40 0.28 -3.06
C VAL A 208 -13.47 0.99 -2.23
N TYR A 209 -13.06 1.74 -1.20
CA TYR A 209 -13.97 2.50 -0.36
C TYR A 209 -14.70 3.61 -1.13
N LEU A 210 -13.94 4.44 -1.87
CA LEU A 210 -14.53 5.49 -2.71
C LEU A 210 -15.47 4.92 -3.76
N LEU A 211 -15.07 3.85 -4.46
CA LEU A 211 -15.93 3.21 -5.46
C LEU A 211 -17.22 2.66 -4.83
N ALA A 212 -17.14 2.03 -3.66
CA ALA A 212 -18.33 1.53 -2.97
C ALA A 212 -19.28 2.67 -2.57
N ARG A 213 -18.74 3.80 -2.11
CA ARG A 213 -19.53 5.01 -1.80
C ARG A 213 -20.18 5.64 -3.02
N LEU A 214 -19.49 5.66 -4.17
CA LEU A 214 -20.05 6.15 -5.43
C LEU A 214 -21.17 5.25 -5.94
N LEU A 215 -21.00 3.91 -5.85
CA LEU A 215 -22.04 2.96 -6.22
C LEU A 215 -23.32 3.14 -5.38
N ASP A 216 -23.16 3.36 -4.07
CA ASP A 216 -24.29 3.66 -3.18
C ASP A 216 -24.94 5.00 -3.52
N ALA A 217 -24.15 6.07 -3.69
CA ALA A 217 -24.68 7.41 -3.98
C ALA A 217 -25.38 7.49 -5.35
N PHE A 218 -24.95 6.69 -6.32
CA PHE A 218 -25.58 6.61 -7.65
C PHE A 218 -26.67 5.55 -7.74
N GLU A 219 -27.03 4.91 -6.62
CA GLU A 219 -28.08 3.88 -6.52
C GLU A 219 -27.93 2.74 -7.54
N VAL A 220 -26.68 2.35 -7.83
CA VAL A 220 -26.40 1.33 -8.84
C VAL A 220 -26.82 -0.05 -8.32
N SER A 221 -27.86 -0.61 -8.96
CA SER A 221 -28.44 -1.89 -8.58
C SER A 221 -27.53 -3.08 -8.90
N ASP A 222 -26.85 -3.05 -10.05
CA ASP A 222 -25.85 -4.05 -10.43
C ASP A 222 -24.45 -3.58 -10.05
N ARG A 223 -23.88 -4.21 -9.04
CA ARG A 223 -22.54 -3.88 -8.56
C ARG A 223 -21.42 -4.53 -9.38
N GLU A 224 -21.71 -5.26 -10.46
CA GLU A 224 -20.71 -5.77 -11.39
C GLU A 224 -20.46 -4.79 -12.54
N LEU A 225 -19.39 -4.00 -12.43
CA LEU A 225 -19.01 -3.04 -13.45
C LEU A 225 -18.18 -3.71 -14.56
N ALA A 226 -18.72 -3.71 -15.78
CA ALA A 226 -17.99 -4.08 -16.99
C ALA A 226 -17.25 -2.86 -17.56
N ILE A 227 -15.99 -2.68 -17.15
CA ILE A 227 -15.22 -1.46 -17.48
C ILE A 227 -14.92 -1.37 -18.98
N ASP A 228 -15.57 -0.39 -19.63
CA ASP A 228 -15.23 0.12 -20.96
C ASP A 228 -14.81 1.60 -20.88
N TRP A 229 -13.55 1.85 -20.57
CA TRP A 229 -13.02 3.22 -20.51
C TRP A 229 -12.93 3.92 -21.88
N PRO A 230 -12.44 3.27 -22.97
CA PRO A 230 -12.35 3.93 -24.27
C PRO A 230 -13.69 4.48 -24.78
N GLY A 231 -14.80 3.75 -24.55
CA GLY A 231 -16.15 4.24 -24.86
C GLY A 231 -16.57 5.43 -24.01
N HIS A 232 -16.37 5.36 -22.69
CA HIS A 232 -16.79 6.42 -21.76
C HIS A 232 -15.92 7.68 -21.84
N ARG A 233 -14.63 7.54 -22.17
CA ARG A 233 -13.74 8.68 -22.41
C ARG A 233 -14.26 9.59 -23.52
N ARG A 234 -14.88 9.03 -24.56
CA ARG A 234 -15.48 9.82 -25.65
C ARG A 234 -16.75 10.56 -25.26
N LYS A 235 -17.30 10.32 -24.08
CA LYS A 235 -18.47 11.05 -23.57
C LYS A 235 -18.05 12.27 -22.74
N LEU A 236 -16.77 12.43 -22.43
CA LEU A 236 -16.25 13.54 -21.63
C LEU A 236 -16.49 14.90 -22.29
N ASP A 237 -16.50 14.96 -23.63
CA ASP A 237 -16.77 16.17 -24.41
C ASP A 237 -18.25 16.56 -24.42
N THR A 238 -19.14 15.66 -24.02
CA THR A 238 -20.60 15.89 -23.93
C THR A 238 -21.05 16.41 -22.57
N LEU A 239 -20.16 16.40 -21.58
CA LEU A 239 -20.46 16.84 -20.22
C LEU A 239 -20.53 18.36 -20.16
N ASP A 240 -21.40 18.88 -19.29
CA ASP A 240 -21.38 20.30 -18.98
C ASP A 240 -20.18 20.69 -18.11
N GLU A 241 -20.03 21.99 -17.84
CA GLU A 241 -18.90 22.50 -17.04
C GLU A 241 -18.92 21.97 -15.59
N ALA A 242 -20.09 21.83 -14.98
CA ALA A 242 -20.23 21.37 -13.60
C ALA A 242 -19.93 19.87 -13.49
N GLU A 243 -20.44 19.06 -14.40
CA GLU A 243 -20.16 17.63 -14.52
C GLU A 243 -18.68 17.37 -14.78
N THR A 244 -18.07 18.15 -15.70
CA THR A 244 -16.65 18.08 -16.00
C THR A 244 -15.81 18.36 -14.77
N GLN A 245 -16.17 19.39 -13.99
CA GLN A 245 -15.48 19.73 -12.75
C GLN A 245 -15.55 18.59 -11.73
N TRP A 246 -16.71 17.96 -11.58
CA TRP A 246 -16.90 16.80 -10.69
C TRP A 246 -16.06 15.59 -11.11
N VAL A 247 -16.05 15.26 -12.40
CA VAL A 247 -15.22 14.17 -12.93
C VAL A 247 -13.74 14.43 -12.62
N LEU A 248 -13.24 15.63 -12.92
CA LEU A 248 -11.84 15.99 -12.68
C LEU A 248 -11.50 15.99 -11.19
N GLU A 249 -12.38 16.51 -10.33
CA GLU A 249 -12.17 16.53 -8.88
C GLU A 249 -12.11 15.10 -8.30
N ILE A 250 -13.07 14.24 -8.65
CA ILE A 250 -13.11 12.85 -8.17
C ILE A 250 -11.90 12.07 -8.67
N MET A 251 -11.55 12.17 -9.95
CA MET A 251 -10.37 11.47 -10.51
C MET A 251 -9.06 11.97 -9.89
N THR A 252 -8.96 13.26 -9.60
CA THR A 252 -7.81 13.86 -8.92
C THR A 252 -7.67 13.30 -7.51
N ILE A 253 -8.75 13.35 -6.73
CA ILE A 253 -8.76 12.83 -5.35
C ILE A 253 -8.47 11.34 -5.34
N ALA A 254 -9.13 10.55 -6.20
CA ALA A 254 -8.89 9.12 -6.34
C ALA A 254 -7.42 8.80 -6.65
N THR A 255 -6.78 9.58 -7.53
CA THR A 255 -5.36 9.41 -7.84
C THR A 255 -4.47 9.65 -6.62
N VAL A 256 -4.77 10.70 -5.83
CA VAL A 256 -4.03 11.09 -4.63
C VAL A 256 -4.25 10.14 -3.44
N LEU A 257 -5.45 9.55 -3.32
CA LEU A 257 -5.82 8.60 -2.27
C LEU A 257 -4.98 7.31 -2.28
N SER A 258 -4.31 7.04 -3.40
CA SER A 258 -3.37 5.93 -3.55
C SER A 258 -2.00 6.25 -2.96
N GLY A 259 -1.36 5.28 -2.32
CA GLY A 259 0.04 5.42 -1.88
C GLY A 259 1.03 5.71 -3.02
N LYS A 260 0.68 5.35 -4.27
CA LYS A 260 1.49 5.50 -5.48
C LYS A 260 0.72 6.23 -6.59
N TRP A 261 0.80 7.56 -6.62
CA TRP A 261 0.18 8.38 -7.66
C TRP A 261 1.02 8.49 -8.95
N GLN A 262 2.35 8.30 -8.86
CA GLN A 262 3.25 8.44 -10.00
C GLN A 262 3.13 7.29 -11.01
N GLY A 263 3.46 7.56 -12.28
CA GLY A 263 3.48 6.55 -13.34
C GLY A 263 2.11 6.41 -14.01
N ARG A 264 1.50 5.22 -13.93
CA ARG A 264 0.25 4.90 -14.65
C ARG A 264 -0.97 5.69 -14.13
N PRO A 265 -1.19 5.86 -12.82
CA PRO A 265 -2.30 6.67 -12.31
C PRO A 265 -2.20 8.13 -12.74
N ARG A 266 -1.01 8.73 -12.65
CA ARG A 266 -0.76 10.08 -13.17
C ARG A 266 -1.06 10.20 -14.67
N ARG A 267 -0.58 9.26 -15.50
CA ARG A 267 -0.86 9.28 -16.95
C ARG A 267 -2.34 9.18 -17.25
N PHE A 268 -3.06 8.34 -16.51
CA PHE A 268 -4.52 8.28 -16.60
C PHE A 268 -5.16 9.63 -16.27
N LEU A 269 -4.75 10.27 -15.17
CA LEU A 269 -5.28 11.58 -14.80
C LEU A 269 -4.98 12.65 -15.86
N GLN A 270 -3.79 12.62 -16.47
CA GLN A 270 -3.42 13.48 -17.60
C GLN A 270 -4.36 13.23 -18.80
N GLU A 271 -4.60 11.96 -19.17
CA GLU A 271 -5.51 11.61 -20.27
C GLU A 271 -6.95 12.08 -20.05
N VAL A 272 -7.43 12.07 -18.80
CA VAL A 272 -8.75 12.60 -18.42
C VAL A 272 -8.78 14.11 -18.57
N HIS A 273 -7.77 14.82 -18.04
CA HIS A 273 -7.69 16.28 -18.17
C HIS A 273 -7.65 16.71 -19.64
N GLU A 274 -6.80 16.07 -20.44
CA GLU A 274 -6.70 16.32 -21.88
C GLU A 274 -8.02 16.07 -22.61
N ALA A 275 -8.76 15.01 -22.24
CA ALA A 275 -10.05 14.69 -22.84
C ALA A 275 -11.14 15.72 -22.48
N CYS A 276 -11.02 16.38 -21.33
CA CYS A 276 -11.88 17.51 -20.93
C CYS A 276 -11.38 18.87 -21.44
N GLY A 277 -10.31 18.91 -22.25
CA GLY A 277 -9.70 20.18 -22.70
C GLY A 277 -8.95 20.95 -21.62
N ALA A 278 -8.66 20.33 -20.47
CA ALA A 278 -7.92 20.91 -19.36
C ALA A 278 -6.46 20.44 -19.35
N THR A 279 -5.59 21.20 -18.67
CA THR A 279 -4.21 20.78 -18.39
C THR A 279 -4.07 20.35 -16.94
N LEU A 280 -3.33 19.26 -16.71
CA LEU A 280 -3.06 18.80 -15.34
C LEU A 280 -2.03 19.71 -14.68
N ASP A 281 -2.44 20.42 -13.62
CA ASP A 281 -1.53 21.13 -12.74
C ASP A 281 -0.87 20.15 -11.75
N GLU A 282 0.38 19.80 -12.05
CA GLU A 282 1.15 18.85 -11.24
C GLU A 282 1.58 19.42 -9.89
N GLU A 283 1.78 20.74 -9.78
CA GLU A 283 2.15 21.37 -8.52
C GLU A 283 0.96 21.35 -7.56
N ARG A 284 -0.23 21.68 -8.06
CA ARG A 284 -1.47 21.60 -7.29
C ARG A 284 -1.79 20.17 -6.86
N LEU A 285 -1.53 19.18 -7.72
CA LEU A 285 -1.67 17.76 -7.36
C LEU A 285 -0.74 17.36 -6.20
N GLN A 286 0.51 17.82 -6.23
CA GLN A 286 1.47 17.58 -5.15
C GLN A 286 1.09 18.30 -3.86
N ALA A 287 0.62 19.54 -3.96
CA ALA A 287 0.13 20.33 -2.83
C ALA A 287 -1.06 19.65 -2.14
N ARG A 288 -2.09 19.26 -2.91
CA ARG A 288 -3.26 18.53 -2.39
C ARG A 288 -2.88 17.23 -1.70
N ARG A 289 -1.91 16.49 -2.25
CA ARG A 289 -1.38 15.29 -1.61
C ARG A 289 -0.69 15.61 -0.28
N LYS A 290 0.10 16.69 -0.24
CA LYS A 290 0.80 17.10 0.98
C LYS A 290 -0.21 17.51 2.06
N GLU A 291 -1.22 18.30 1.71
CA GLU A 291 -2.32 18.69 2.60
C GLU A 291 -3.06 17.48 3.16
N MET A 292 -3.46 16.54 2.29
CA MET A 292 -4.09 15.29 2.70
C MET A 292 -3.21 14.51 3.68
N LEU A 293 -1.90 14.37 3.40
CA LEU A 293 -0.96 13.67 4.28
C LEU A 293 -0.69 14.40 5.59
N GLU A 294 -0.91 15.70 5.65
CA GLU A 294 -0.81 16.51 6.85
C GLU A 294 -2.13 16.56 7.63
N GLY A 295 -3.21 15.99 7.08
CA GLY A 295 -4.55 16.02 7.68
C GLY A 295 -5.20 17.40 7.61
N ARG A 296 -4.71 18.28 6.72
CA ARG A 296 -5.35 19.57 6.46
C ARG A 296 -6.53 19.37 5.51
N GLN A 297 -7.56 20.20 5.67
CA GLN A 297 -8.71 20.17 4.76
C GLN A 297 -8.24 20.55 3.34
N PRO A 298 -8.61 19.79 2.30
CA PRO A 298 -8.33 20.18 0.93
C PRO A 298 -9.17 21.42 0.60
N THR A 299 -8.48 22.51 0.24
CA THR A 299 -9.10 23.72 -0.34
C THR A 299 -9.38 23.58 -1.84
#